data_AF-A0A1V4QS30-F1
#
_entry.id   AF-A0A1V4QS30-F1
#
_cell.length_a   1.000
_cell.length_b   1.000
_cell.length_c   1.000
_cell.angle_alpha   90.00
_cell.angle_beta   90.00
_cell.angle_gamma   90.00
#
_symmetry.space_group_name_H-M   'P 1'
#
loop_
_entity.id
_entity.type
_entity.pdbx_description
1 polymer ?
#
loop_
_entity_poly.entity_id
_entity_poly.type
_entity_poly.pdbx_seq_one_letter_code
_entity_poly.pdbx_strand_id
1 'polypeptide(L)' 'MGSQAGILIQQMGSEVQGLPDQMLREVLDFIGTLKQQKKPMYKGSPKAILRHAGAWVFEPGELDGLLTEIAIERESEA' A
#
# COMPACT_ATOMS: atom_id res chain seq x y z
N MET A 1 21.17 -6.16 26.30
CA MET A 1 20.29 -6.74 25.26
C MET A 1 20.12 -5.69 24.18
N GLY A 2 20.63 -5.93 22.97
CA GLY A 2 20.53 -4.97 21.87
C GLY A 2 19.08 -4.81 21.43
N SER A 3 18.64 -3.58 21.13
CA SER A 3 17.32 -3.34 20.55
C SER A 3 17.20 -4.10 19.23
N GLN A 4 16.01 -4.61 18.89
CA GLN A 4 15.79 -5.33 17.62
C GLN A 4 16.21 -4.50 16.40
N ALA A 5 16.09 -3.17 16.49
CA ALA A 5 16.59 -2.25 15.48
C ALA A 5 18.11 -2.31 15.29
N GLY A 6 18.89 -2.48 16.37
CA GLY A 6 20.34 -2.59 16.29
C GLY A 6 20.80 -3.88 15.61
N ILE A 7 20.08 -4.99 15.83
CA ILE A 7 20.35 -6.28 15.18
C ILE A 7 20.07 -6.19 13.68
N LEU A 8 18.94 -5.57 13.32
CA LEU A 8 18.54 -5.40 11.91
C LEU A 8 19.54 -4.52 11.14
N ILE A 9 20.02 -3.43 11.73
CA ILE A 9 21.02 -2.55 11.12
C ILE A 9 22.35 -3.29 10.90
N GLN A 10 22.75 -4.17 11.82
CA GLN A 10 23.96 -4.98 11.63
C GLN A 10 23.80 -6.01 10.52
N GLN A 11 22.65 -6.69 10.43
CA GLN A 11 22.36 -7.65 9.36
C GLN A 11 22.35 -6.96 7.98
N MET A 12 21.65 -5.83 7.86
CA MET A 12 21.66 -5.03 6.64
C MET A 12 23.08 -4.55 6.30
N GLY A 13 23.86 -4.09 7.29
CA GLY A 13 25.25 -3.68 7.10
C GLY A 13 26.10 -4.80 6.50
N SER A 14 25.95 -6.04 6.98
CA SER A 14 26.69 -7.19 6.44
C SER A 14 26.25 -7.60 5.04
N GLU A 15 24.97 -7.49 4.70
CA GLU A 15 24.45 -7.85 3.37
C GLU A 15 24.83 -6.81 2.30
N VAL A 16 24.96 -5.55 2.71
CA VAL A 16 25.23 -4.41 1.83
C VAL A 16 26.73 -4.23 1.57
N GLN A 17 27.61 -4.66 2.48
CA GLN A 17 29.08 -4.53 2.38
C GLN A 17 29.73 -5.29 1.22
N GLY A 18 29.00 -6.20 0.55
CA GLY A 18 29.49 -6.95 -0.61
C GLY A 18 28.92 -6.51 -1.96
N LEU A 19 28.02 -5.52 -1.98
CA LEU A 19 27.34 -5.10 -3.19
C LEU A 19 28.17 -4.06 -3.97
N PRO A 20 28.20 -4.14 -5.31
CA PRO A 20 28.76 -3.08 -6.14
C PRO A 20 28.07 -1.74 -5.90
N ASP A 21 28.84 -0.65 -5.97
CA ASP A 21 28.36 0.73 -5.78
C ASP A 21 27.12 1.08 -6.63
N GLN A 22 27.04 0.48 -7.83
CA GLN A 22 25.91 0.66 -8.74
C GLN A 22 24.60 0.08 -8.16
N MET A 23 24.66 -1.12 -7.58
CA MET A 23 23.49 -1.75 -6.95
C MET A 23 23.06 -1.00 -5.68
N LEU A 24 24.02 -0.46 -4.92
CA LEU A 24 23.74 0.40 -3.76
C LEU A 24 22.98 1.65 -4.18
N ARG A 25 23.37 2.27 -5.30
CA ARG A 25 22.70 3.43 -5.85
C ARG A 25 21.27 3.09 -6.29
N GLU A 26 21.06 1.97 -6.98
CA GLU A 26 19.72 1.52 -7.38
C GLU A 26 18.79 1.29 -6.17
N VAL A 27 19.31 0.70 -5.09
CA VAL A 27 18.54 0.50 -3.85
C VAL A 27 18.17 1.85 -3.21
N LEU A 28 19.10 2.81 -3.18
CA LEU A 28 18.82 4.14 -2.64
C LEU A 28 17.80 4.90 -3.49
N ASP A 29 17.86 4.78 -4.81
CA ASP A 29 16.90 5.39 -5.75
C ASP A 29 15.51 4.75 -5.60
N PHE A 30 15.43 3.43 -5.42
CA PHE A 30 14.19 2.72 -5.13
C PHE A 30 13.57 3.17 -3.79
N ILE A 31 14.37 3.26 -2.72
CA ILE A 31 13.91 3.79 -1.42
C ILE A 31 13.44 5.24 -1.56
N GLY A 32 14.15 6.05 -2.35
CA GLY A 32 13.75 7.43 -2.69
C GLY A 32 12.38 7.47 -3.36
N THR A 33 12.16 6.59 -4.34
CA THR A 33 10.89 6.44 -5.05
C THR A 33 9.75 6.03 -4.12
N LEU A 34 9.95 5.03 -3.26
CA LEU A 34 8.96 4.60 -2.27
C LEU A 34 8.61 5.72 -1.27
N LYS A 35 9.60 6.53 -0.85
CA LYS A 35 9.36 7.69 0.01
C LYS A 35 8.52 8.77 -0.69
N GLN A 36 8.68 8.94 -2.01
CA GLN A 36 7.89 9.88 -2.81
C GLN A 36 6.47 9.37 -3.10
N GLN A 37 6.29 8.05 -3.21
CA GLN A 37 4.98 7.40 -3.32
C GLN A 37 4.14 7.48 -2.04
N LYS A 38 4.65 8.05 -0.94
CA LYS A 38 3.86 8.38 0.25
C LYS A 38 2.87 9.53 0.06
N LYS A 39 2.68 10.06 -1.16
CA LYS A 39 1.42 10.74 -1.46
C LYS A 39 0.34 9.66 -1.42
N PRO A 40 -0.59 9.67 -0.44
CA PRO A 40 -1.68 8.72 -0.47
C PRO A 40 -2.35 8.88 -1.84
N MET A 41 -2.36 7.81 -2.63
CA MET A 41 -3.28 7.68 -3.75
C MET A 41 -4.63 8.14 -3.18
N TYR A 42 -5.24 9.16 -3.79
CA TYR A 42 -6.37 9.89 -3.21
C TYR A 42 -7.58 8.95 -3.15
N LYS A 43 -7.56 8.00 -2.21
CA LYS A 43 -8.69 7.16 -1.85
C LYS A 43 -9.65 8.16 -1.25
N GLY A 44 -10.72 8.46 -1.98
CA GLY A 44 -11.71 9.46 -1.57
C GLY A 44 -12.06 9.29 -0.09
N SER A 45 -12.26 10.40 0.61
CA SER A 45 -12.46 10.36 2.07
C SER A 45 -13.69 9.49 2.41
N PRO A 46 -13.59 8.54 3.36
CA PRO A 46 -14.76 7.81 3.85
C PRO A 46 -15.87 8.76 4.33
N LYS A 47 -15.52 9.92 4.88
CA LYS A 47 -16.49 10.98 5.24
C LYS A 47 -17.26 11.55 4.05
N ALA A 48 -16.68 11.55 2.85
CA ALA A 48 -17.38 12.00 1.64
C ALA A 48 -18.49 11.02 1.26
N ILE A 49 -18.24 9.71 1.38
CA ILE A 49 -19.26 8.67 1.16
C ILE A 49 -20.38 8.78 2.20
N LEU A 50 -20.02 9.02 3.48
CA LEU A 50 -21.00 9.17 4.55
C LEU A 50 -21.99 10.33 4.35
N ARG A 51 -21.63 11.37 3.58
CA ARG A 51 -22.57 12.45 3.23
C ARG A 51 -23.69 11.99 2.30
N HIS A 52 -23.47 10.89 1.58
CA HIS A 52 -24.43 10.30 0.66
C HIS A 52 -24.98 8.96 1.18
N ALA A 53 -24.51 8.50 2.35
CA ALA A 53 -25.02 7.28 2.98
C ALA A 53 -26.49 7.46 3.34
N GLY A 54 -27.35 6.57 2.82
CA GLY A 54 -28.81 6.63 2.97
C GLY A 54 -29.55 7.43 1.90
N ALA A 55 -28.85 8.13 1.00
CA ALA A 55 -29.44 8.74 -0.20
C ALA A 55 -29.54 7.74 -1.36
N TRP A 56 -28.82 6.63 -1.28
CA TRP A 56 -28.83 5.59 -2.31
C TRP A 56 -30.05 4.71 -2.10
N VAL A 57 -30.87 4.64 -3.15
CA VAL A 57 -32.01 3.73 -3.25
C VAL A 57 -31.57 2.62 -4.19
N PHE A 58 -31.66 1.39 -3.73
CA PHE A 58 -31.38 0.19 -4.49
C PHE A 58 -32.65 -0.62 -4.61
N GLU A 59 -32.82 -1.28 -5.74
CA GLU A 59 -33.81 -2.34 -5.86
C GLU A 59 -33.44 -3.53 -4.95
N PRO A 60 -34.41 -4.37 -4.53
CA PRO A 60 -34.12 -5.53 -3.71
C PRO A 60 -33.06 -6.45 -4.36
N GLY A 61 -31.92 -6.64 -3.68
CA GLY A 61 -30.80 -7.48 -4.13
C GLY A 61 -29.78 -6.80 -5.05
N GLU A 62 -30.02 -5.56 -5.50
CA GLU A 62 -29.10 -4.82 -6.37
C GLU A 62 -27.78 -4.48 -5.66
N LEU A 63 -27.86 -4.06 -4.39
CA LEU A 63 -26.66 -3.77 -3.58
C LEU A 63 -25.79 -5.02 -3.39
N ASP A 64 -26.40 -6.18 -3.16
CA ASP A 64 -25.66 -7.44 -2.98
C ASP A 64 -24.94 -7.87 -4.26
N GLY A 65 -25.58 -7.65 -5.43
CA GLY A 65 -24.96 -7.87 -6.74
C GLY A 65 -23.74 -6.97 -6.96
N LEU A 66 -23.90 -5.66 -6.72
CA LEU A 66 -22.82 -4.67 -6.81
C LEU A 66 -21.65 -5.02 -5.88
N LEU A 67 -21.92 -5.42 -4.65
CA LEU A 67 -20.87 -5.82 -3.70
C LEU A 67 -20.12 -7.08 -4.17
N THR A 68 -20.83 -8.01 -4.81
CA THR A 68 -20.24 -9.23 -5.39
C THR A 68 -19.34 -8.90 -6.56
N GLU A 69 -19.77 -8.04 -7.48
CA GLU A 69 -18.95 -7.58 -8.62
C GLU A 69 -17.66 -6.89 -8.16
N ILE A 70 -17.76 -5.97 -7.18
CA ILE A 70 -16.60 -5.29 -6.61
C ILE A 70 -15.60 -6.27 -5.99
N ALA A 71 -16.09 -7.33 -5.34
CA ALA A 71 -15.23 -8.36 -4.75
C ALA A 71 -14.48 -9.14 -5.84
N ILE A 72 -15.17 -9.55 -6.91
CA ILE A 72 -14.58 -10.27 -8.05
C ILE A 72 -13.50 -9.43 -8.74
N GLU A 73 -13.78 -8.14 -9.01
CA GLU A 73 -12.81 -7.26 -9.66
C GLU A 73 -11.55 -7.07 -8.80
N ARG A 74 -11.71 -6.92 -7.47
CA ARG A 74 -10.56 -6.77 -6.57
C ARG A 74 -9.69 -8.02 -6.48
N GLU A 75 -10.28 -9.20 -6.51
CA GLU A 75 -9.52 -10.46 -6.56
C GLU A 75 -8.79 -10.62 -7.89
N SER A 76 -9.32 -10.04 -8.96
CA SER A 76 -8.72 -10.05 -10.30
C SER A 76 -7.54 -9.07 -10.45
N GLU A 77 -7.48 -8.03 -9.62
CA GLU A 77 -6.40 -7.03 -9.58
C GLU A 77 -5.24 -7.41 -8.63
N ALA A 78 -5.38 -8.48 -7.85
CA ALA A 78 -4.41 -8.93 -6.82
C ALA A 78 -3.44 -10.01 -7.32
#